data_AF-A0AAP0C2B9-F1
#
_entry.id   AF-A0AAP0C2B9-F1
#
_cell.length_a   1.000
_cell.length_b   1.000
_cell.length_c   1.000
_cell.angle_alpha   90.00
_cell.angle_beta   90.00
_cell.angle_gamma   90.00
#
_symmetry.space_group_name_H-M   'P 1'
#
loop_
_entity.id
_entity.type
_entity.pdbx_description
1 polymer ?
#
loop_
_entity_poly.entity_id
_entity_poly.type
_entity_poly.pdbx_seq_one_letter_code
_entity_poly.pdbx_strand_id
1 'polypeptide(L)' 'MGGGMEANKNKFIEDWGAARENLEHNFRWTRRNLALVGIFGIALPYLVYKGTVREFVRIYTFFLLYIL' A
#
# COMPACT_ATOMS: atom_id res chain seq x y z
N MET A 1 -17.32 -21.04 -24.47
CA MET A 1 -16.07 -21.20 -23.70
C MET A 1 -16.06 -22.63 -23.17
N GLY A 2 -15.01 -23.40 -23.41
CA GLY A 2 -15.00 -24.87 -23.25
C GLY A 2 -15.36 -25.33 -21.84
N GLY A 3 -16.57 -25.86 -21.68
CA GLY A 3 -17.07 -26.46 -20.44
C GLY A 3 -16.57 -27.90 -20.35
N GLY A 4 -15.80 -28.20 -19.30
CA GLY A 4 -15.24 -29.55 -19.09
C GLY A 4 -14.01 -29.62 -18.21
N MET A 5 -13.40 -28.47 -17.84
CA MET A 5 -12.29 -28.40 -16.87
C MET A 5 -12.68 -27.57 -15.65
N GLU A 6 -13.87 -27.83 -15.07
CA GLU A 6 -14.21 -27.19 -13.80
C GLU A 6 -13.46 -27.89 -12.66
N ALA A 7 -12.52 -27.17 -12.03
CA ALA A 7 -11.98 -27.59 -10.75
C ALA A 7 -13.15 -27.76 -9.76
N ASN A 8 -13.03 -28.68 -8.79
CA ASN A 8 -14.04 -28.85 -7.74
C ASN A 8 -14.22 -27.52 -6.99
N LYS A 9 -15.29 -26.78 -7.32
CA LYS A 9 -15.56 -25.46 -6.74
C LYS A 9 -15.87 -25.61 -5.26
N ASN A 10 -15.06 -24.99 -4.42
CA ASN A 10 -15.35 -24.90 -2.99
C ASN A 10 -16.07 -23.58 -2.74
N LYS A 11 -17.34 -23.67 -2.32
CA LYS A 11 -18.18 -22.51 -2.03
C LYS A 11 -17.48 -21.47 -1.15
N PHE A 12 -16.76 -21.89 -0.11
CA PHE A 12 -16.09 -20.95 0.80
C PHE A 12 -14.93 -20.20 0.14
N ILE A 13 -14.24 -20.84 -0.81
CA ILE A 13 -13.14 -20.22 -1.56
C ILE A 13 -13.69 -19.23 -2.59
N GLU A 14 -14.76 -19.62 -3.29
CA GLU A 14 -15.43 -18.74 -4.26
C GLU A 14 -16.04 -17.51 -3.55
N ASP A 15 -16.76 -17.71 -2.43
CA ASP A 15 -17.36 -16.62 -1.66
C ASP A 15 -16.27 -15.68 -1.08
N TRP A 16 -15.15 -16.22 -0.61
CA TRP A 16 -14.03 -15.41 -0.13
C TRP A 16 -13.33 -14.62 -1.24
N GLY A 17 -13.11 -15.25 -2.41
CA GLY A 17 -12.58 -14.60 -3.59
C GLY A 17 -13.48 -13.45 -4.05
N ALA A 18 -14.77 -13.73 -4.20
CA ALA A 18 -15.78 -12.74 -4.57
C ALA A 18 -15.84 -11.58 -3.57
N ALA A 19 -15.76 -11.85 -2.27
CA ALA A 19 -15.73 -10.78 -1.26
C ALA A 19 -14.50 -9.88 -1.37
N ARG A 20 -13.33 -10.44 -1.73
CA ARG A 20 -12.09 -9.67 -1.91
C ARG A 20 -12.09 -8.82 -3.17
N GLU A 21 -12.62 -9.36 -4.25
CA GLU A 21 -12.73 -8.64 -5.53
C GLU A 21 -13.72 -7.47 -5.46
N ASN A 22 -14.65 -7.49 -4.50
CA ASN A 22 -15.71 -6.50 -4.33
C ASN A 22 -15.60 -5.73 -2.99
N LEU A 23 -14.39 -5.60 -2.44
CA LEU A 23 -14.15 -4.92 -1.16
C LEU A 23 -14.57 -3.45 -1.20
N GLU A 24 -14.44 -2.79 -2.34
CA GLU A 24 -14.77 -1.39 -2.58
C GLU A 24 -16.26 -1.09 -2.36
N HIS A 25 -17.14 -2.04 -2.69
CA HIS A 25 -18.58 -1.88 -2.48
C HIS A 25 -18.95 -1.89 -1.00
N ASN A 26 -18.13 -2.53 -0.16
CA ASN A 26 -18.34 -2.64 1.28
C ASN A 26 -17.54 -1.58 2.07
N PHE A 27 -16.69 -0.80 1.40
CA PHE A 27 -15.87 0.20 2.04
C PHE A 27 -16.71 1.35 2.60
N ARG A 28 -16.37 1.81 3.81
CA ARG A 28 -17.04 2.94 4.47
C ARG A 28 -16.04 3.91 5.05
N TRP A 29 -16.32 5.20 4.91
CA TRP A 29 -15.56 6.26 5.57
C TRP A 29 -15.89 6.33 7.06
N THR A 30 -15.17 5.54 7.84
CA THR A 30 -15.18 5.60 9.29
C THR A 30 -13.99 6.40 9.81
N ARG A 31 -14.04 6.86 11.07
CA ARG A 31 -12.90 7.54 11.70
C ARG A 31 -11.63 6.68 11.65
N ARG A 32 -11.77 5.37 11.85
CA ARG A 32 -10.66 4.40 11.75
C ARG A 32 -10.10 4.35 10.33
N ASN A 33 -10.95 4.23 9.31
CA ASN A 33 -10.51 4.13 7.92
C ASN A 33 -9.87 5.44 7.44
N LEU A 34 -10.41 6.59 7.85
CA LEU A 34 -9.79 7.90 7.59
C LEU A 34 -8.40 8.00 8.23
N ALA A 35 -8.23 7.55 9.48
CA ALA A 35 -6.93 7.53 10.12
C ALA A 35 -5.93 6.62 9.39
N LEU A 36 -6.36 5.43 8.96
CA LEU A 36 -5.51 4.50 8.19
C LEU A 36 -5.08 5.11 6.85
N VAL A 37 -6.02 5.70 6.10
CA VAL A 37 -5.71 6.39 4.83
C VAL A 37 -4.77 7.56 5.06
N GLY A 38 -4.96 8.37 6.12
CA GLY A 38 -4.05 9.47 6.44
C GLY A 38 -2.64 9.01 6.79
N ILE A 39 -2.50 7.98 7.63
CA ILE A 39 -1.19 7.47 8.05
C ILE A 39 -0.46 6.82 6.89
N PHE A 40 -1.09 5.84 6.23
CA PHE A 40 -0.43 5.03 5.21
C PHE A 40 -0.42 5.69 3.82
N GLY A 41 -1.44 6.48 3.50
CA GLY A 41 -1.52 7.18 2.21
C GLY A 41 -0.76 8.50 2.16
N ILE A 42 -0.55 9.18 3.29
CA ILE A 42 0.05 10.52 3.32
C ILE A 42 1.27 10.56 4.25
N ALA A 43 1.08 10.31 5.54
CA ALA A 43 2.11 10.57 6.54
C ALA A 43 3.38 9.73 6.29
N LEU A 44 3.24 8.42 6.10
CA LEU A 44 4.37 7.53 5.86
C LEU A 44 5.15 7.88 4.58
N PRO A 45 4.53 7.96 3.38
CA PRO A 45 5.25 8.34 2.17
C PRO A 45 5.97 9.69 2.30
N TYR A 46 5.33 10.68 2.93
CA TYR A 46 5.93 12.00 3.14
C TYR A 46 7.16 11.94 4.05
N LEU A 47 7.06 11.25 5.19
CA LEU A 47 8.16 11.12 6.14
C LEU A 47 9.34 10.34 5.55
N VAL A 48 9.07 9.26 4.80
CA VAL A 48 10.12 8.50 4.10
C VAL A 48 10.84 9.41 3.10
N TYR A 49 10.10 10.10 2.23
CA TYR A 49 10.70 11.02 1.27
C TYR A 49 11.55 12.09 1.94
N LYS A 50 11.00 12.78 2.94
CA LYS A 50 11.72 13.83 3.67
C LYS A 50 12.96 13.30 4.40
N GLY A 51 12.88 12.10 4.97
CA GLY A 51 13.99 11.43 5.64
C GLY A 51 15.13 11.14 4.65
N THR A 52 14.82 10.45 3.56
CA THR A 52 15.80 10.07 2.54
C THR A 52 16.44 11.29 1.88
N VAL A 53 15.65 12.30 1.51
CA VAL A 53 16.20 13.53 0.90
C VAL A 53 17.12 14.28 1.87
N ARG A 54 16.75 14.35 3.14
CA ARG A 54 17.58 15.01 4.16
C ARG A 54 18.90 14.27 4.37
N GLU A 55 18.85 12.95 4.43
CA GLU A 55 20.02 12.10 4.56
C GLU A 55 20.95 12.27 3.35
N PHE A 56 20.39 12.21 2.14
CA PHE A 56 21.09 12.47 0.90
C PHE A 56 21.82 13.82 0.97
N VAL A 57 21.11 14.94 1.15
CA VAL A 57 21.74 16.28 1.19
C VAL A 57 22.86 16.37 2.23
N ARG A 58 22.69 15.74 3.40
CA ARG A 58 23.71 15.73 4.46
C ARG A 58 24.98 15.00 4.02
N ILE A 59 24.84 13.83 3.38
CA ILE A 59 25.97 13.05 2.88
C ILE A 59 26.73 13.81 1.80
N TYR A 60 26.02 14.37 0.82
CA TYR A 60 26.66 15.13 -0.27
C TYR A 60 27.37 16.38 0.25
N THR A 61 26.75 17.10 1.19
CA THR A 61 27.37 18.29 1.80
C THR A 61 28.63 17.93 2.59
N PHE A 62 28.59 16.83 3.36
CA PHE A 62 29.77 16.34 4.07
C PHE A 62 30.89 15.94 3.09
N PHE A 63 30.55 15.22 2.02
CA PHE A 63 31.53 14.82 1.01
C PHE A 63 32.16 16.04 0.32
N LEU A 64 31.35 17.04 -0.06
CA LEU A 64 31.82 18.27 -0.70
C LEU A 64 32.69 19.15 0.21
N LEU A 65 32.41 19.19 1.52
CA LEU A 65 33.11 20.09 2.45
C LEU A 65 34.38 19.49 3.09
N TYR A 66 34.50 18.17 3.14
CA TYR A 66 35.54 17.50 3.94
C TYR A 66 36.40 16.51 3.16
N ILE A 67 36.04 16.14 1.93
CA ILE A 67 36.78 15.14 1.13
C ILE A 67 37.37 15.74 -0.16
N LEU A 68 36.69 16.70 -0.81
CA LEU A 68 37.24 17.48 -1.93
C LEU A 68 38.07 18.66 -1.43
#